data_AF-A0A8K1D963-F1
#
_entry.id   AF-A0A8K1D963-F1
#
_cell.length_a   1.000
_cell.length_b   1.000
_cell.length_c   1.000
_cell.angle_alpha   90.00
_cell.angle_beta   90.00
_cell.angle_gamma   90.00
#
_symmetry.space_group_name_H-M   'P 1'
#
loop_
_entity.id
_entity.type
_entity.pdbx_description
1 polymer ?
#
loop_
_entity_poly.entity_id
_entity_poly.type
_entity_poly.pdbx_seq_one_letter_code
_entity_poly.pdbx_strand_id
1 'polypeptide(L)'
;PGSPPGDPHPPGTPPEPGYVNYTKLRYVLEPGEPPEDLEDDKISLPFVVTDLSGRSLRPLRDRATAQGQYLTVEQLTLDFEYVINEVIRNDAAWSRQFCSFSDYDIVILEVCPETNQVVINIGLLLLAFPSPDEEGQLRPRTYHTSLKVAWDLNNGTFTTVGVGDLTEVKGQTSGSVWSSYRKGCVDTVMRWLVPEGPGRGVHRMTNEALHKGCSLKVLADNERYTWIVL
;
A
#
# COMPACT_ATOMS: atom_id res chain seq x y z
N PRO A 1 36.50 21.61 4.81
CA PRO A 1 35.74 21.89 3.58
C PRO A 1 34.23 21.81 3.88
N GLY A 2 33.58 22.96 3.97
CA GLY A 2 32.17 23.07 4.35
C GLY A 2 31.24 22.73 3.18
N SER A 3 30.15 22.04 3.50
CA SER A 3 29.01 21.81 2.60
C SER A 3 28.28 23.14 2.35
N PRO A 4 27.72 23.37 1.15
CA PRO A 4 26.95 24.58 0.88
C PRO A 4 25.61 24.54 1.64
N PRO A 5 25.08 25.68 2.09
CA PRO A 5 23.75 25.74 2.71
C PRO A 5 22.69 25.47 1.64
N GLY A 6 21.80 24.52 1.91
CA GLY A 6 20.63 24.25 1.08
C GLY A 6 19.68 25.45 1.06
N ASP A 7 18.96 25.61 -0.06
CA ASP A 7 18.04 26.72 -0.30
C ASP A 7 17.00 26.88 0.82
N PRO A 8 16.64 28.12 1.21
CA PRO A 8 15.66 28.35 2.26
C PRO A 8 14.26 28.01 1.76
N HIS A 9 13.60 27.08 2.44
CA HIS A 9 12.16 26.83 2.29
C HIS A 9 11.35 28.12 2.57
N PRO A 10 10.29 28.41 1.80
CA PRO A 10 9.38 29.51 2.11
C PRO A 10 8.68 29.27 3.45
N PRO A 11 8.50 30.32 4.29
CA PRO A 11 7.90 30.18 5.60
C PRO A 11 6.40 29.87 5.47
N GLY A 12 5.96 28.71 5.99
CA GLY A 12 4.54 28.39 6.16
C GLY A 12 4.07 27.05 5.63
N THR A 13 4.88 26.31 4.86
CA THR A 13 4.58 24.90 4.57
C THR A 13 5.11 24.03 5.72
N PRO A 14 4.26 23.24 6.41
CA PRO A 14 4.79 22.19 7.28
C PRO A 14 5.74 21.31 6.45
N PRO A 15 6.84 20.82 7.06
CA PRO A 15 7.73 19.91 6.35
C PRO A 15 6.89 18.76 5.79
N GLU A 16 7.08 18.46 4.50
CA GLU A 16 6.40 17.31 3.90
C GLU A 16 6.71 16.08 4.76
N PRO A 17 5.68 15.32 5.17
CA PRO A 17 5.91 14.12 5.96
C PRO A 17 6.85 13.19 5.19
N GLY A 18 8.05 12.95 5.70
CA GLY A 18 9.08 12.12 5.03
C GLY A 18 8.69 10.66 4.81
N TYR A 19 7.48 10.26 5.24
CA TYR A 19 6.88 8.95 5.05
C TYR A 19 5.97 8.85 3.82
N VAL A 20 5.74 9.99 3.15
CA VAL A 20 4.98 10.09 1.91
C VAL A 20 5.90 10.54 0.80
N ASN A 21 5.79 9.90 -0.36
CA ASN A 21 6.41 10.37 -1.59
C ASN A 21 5.35 10.51 -2.68
N TYR A 22 5.30 11.68 -3.33
CA TYR A 22 4.36 11.96 -4.42
C TYR A 22 5.12 12.37 -5.68
N THR A 23 4.88 11.66 -6.78
CA THR A 23 5.42 11.98 -8.10
C THR A 23 4.29 12.18 -9.11
N LYS A 24 4.47 13.16 -9.99
CA LYS A 24 3.51 13.51 -11.06
C LYS A 24 4.25 13.74 -12.36
N LEU A 25 4.05 12.85 -13.32
CA LEU A 25 4.71 12.88 -14.62
C LEU A 25 3.65 13.02 -15.73
N ARG A 26 3.98 13.80 -16.76
CA ARG A 26 3.08 14.06 -17.90
C ARG A 26 3.71 13.56 -19.19
N TYR A 27 2.90 13.01 -20.08
CA TYR A 27 3.36 12.42 -21.34
C TYR A 27 2.50 12.85 -22.53
N VAL A 28 3.11 12.97 -23.71
CA VAL A 28 2.44 13.33 -24.96
C VAL A 28 2.74 12.31 -26.06
N LEU A 29 1.83 12.21 -27.04
CA LEU A 29 1.91 11.26 -28.16
C LEU A 29 2.83 11.74 -29.31
N GLU A 30 3.73 12.69 -29.05
CA GLU A 30 4.63 13.18 -30.11
C GLU A 30 5.67 12.12 -30.48
N PRO A 31 5.99 11.95 -31.78
CA PRO A 31 7.14 11.16 -32.18
C PRO A 31 8.41 11.83 -31.63
N GLY A 32 9.07 11.17 -30.69
CA GLY A 32 10.29 11.66 -30.07
C GLY A 32 11.18 10.49 -29.67
N GLU A 33 12.48 10.75 -29.62
CA GLU A 33 13.48 9.79 -29.15
C GLU A 33 13.12 9.24 -27.77
N PRO A 34 13.54 8.00 -27.45
CA PRO A 34 13.33 7.42 -26.13
C PRO A 34 13.78 8.41 -25.05
N PRO A 35 13.06 8.48 -23.91
CA PRO A 35 13.45 9.39 -22.84
C PRO A 35 14.91 9.13 -22.47
N GLU A 36 15.79 10.13 -22.64
CA GLU A 36 17.03 10.17 -21.87
C GLU A 36 16.64 10.04 -20.41
N ASP A 37 17.27 9.06 -19.74
CA ASP A 37 16.85 8.50 -18.47
C ASP A 37 16.25 9.57 -17.56
N LEU A 38 14.94 9.50 -17.36
CA LEU A 38 14.28 10.20 -16.26
C LEU A 38 14.69 9.45 -14.99
N GLU A 39 15.97 9.59 -14.61
CA GLU A 39 16.46 9.32 -13.26
C GLU A 39 15.87 10.39 -12.34
N ASP A 40 14.55 10.35 -12.17
CA ASP A 40 13.93 10.99 -11.04
C ASP A 40 14.06 9.99 -9.89
N ASP A 41 15.09 10.19 -9.06
CA ASP A 41 15.39 9.40 -7.85
C ASP A 41 14.18 9.30 -6.90
N LYS A 42 13.13 10.08 -7.14
CA LYS A 42 11.86 10.06 -6.39
C LYS A 42 10.85 9.05 -6.92
N ILE A 43 11.05 8.41 -8.08
CA ILE A 43 10.12 7.40 -8.60
C ILE A 43 10.25 6.11 -7.76
N SER A 44 9.21 5.77 -7.01
CA SER A 44 9.20 4.56 -6.20
C SER A 44 8.96 3.28 -7.02
N LEU A 45 8.12 3.35 -8.06
CA LEU A 45 7.86 2.21 -8.95
C LEU A 45 8.26 2.57 -10.39
N PRO A 46 9.28 1.91 -10.98
CA PRO A 46 9.66 2.18 -12.36
C PRO A 46 8.55 1.74 -13.32
N PHE A 47 8.29 2.54 -14.35
CA PHE A 47 7.24 2.29 -15.33
C PHE A 47 7.65 2.75 -16.74
N VAL A 48 6.98 2.17 -17.75
CA VAL A 48 7.12 2.58 -19.16
C VAL A 48 5.75 2.97 -19.67
N VAL A 49 5.67 4.13 -20.34
CA VAL A 49 4.43 4.64 -20.94
C VAL A 49 4.50 4.48 -22.45
N THR A 50 3.64 3.65 -23.03
CA THR A 50 3.64 3.37 -24.48
C THR A 50 2.30 3.58 -25.15
N ASP A 51 2.33 3.76 -26.46
CA ASP A 51 1.13 3.66 -27.31
C ASP A 51 0.77 2.18 -27.59
N LEU A 52 -0.29 1.96 -28.38
CA LEU A 52 -0.76 0.62 -28.76
C LEU A 52 0.24 -0.17 -29.61
N SER A 53 1.21 0.50 -30.24
CA SER A 53 2.28 -0.13 -31.03
C SER A 53 3.53 -0.41 -30.19
N GLY A 54 3.51 -0.10 -28.88
CA GLY A 54 4.66 -0.25 -27.99
C GLY A 54 5.69 0.87 -28.11
N ARG A 55 5.38 1.98 -28.78
CA ARG A 55 6.28 3.14 -28.87
C ARG A 55 6.18 3.96 -27.61
N SER A 56 7.32 4.35 -27.03
CA SER A 56 7.36 5.15 -25.80
C SER A 56 6.79 6.54 -26.04
N LEU A 57 5.96 7.02 -25.11
CA LEU A 57 5.49 8.40 -25.12
C LEU A 57 6.57 9.32 -24.58
N ARG A 58 6.58 10.57 -25.07
CA ARG A 58 7.55 11.57 -24.67
C ARG A 58 7.13 12.25 -23.36
N PRO A 59 8.01 12.37 -22.36
CA PRO A 59 7.71 13.14 -21.15
C PRO A 59 7.64 14.63 -21.43
N LEU A 60 6.62 15.29 -20.88
CA LEU A 60 6.41 16.73 -20.99
C LEU A 60 7.14 17.44 -19.85
N ARG A 61 8.28 18.07 -20.15
CA ARG A 61 9.14 18.76 -19.16
C ARG A 61 8.65 20.17 -18.79
N ASP A 62 7.99 20.88 -19.72
CA ASP A 62 7.58 22.27 -19.51
C ASP A 62 6.14 22.44 -19.01
N ARG A 63 5.97 23.23 -17.94
CA ARG A 63 4.65 23.60 -17.38
C ARG A 63 3.84 24.55 -18.28
N ALA A 64 4.50 25.27 -19.20
CA ALA A 64 3.93 26.41 -19.92
C ALA A 64 3.12 26.05 -21.18
N THR A 65 3.17 24.79 -21.65
CA THR A 65 2.80 24.49 -23.05
C THR A 65 2.00 23.19 -23.23
N ALA A 66 1.08 22.89 -22.32
CA ALA A 66 0.09 21.83 -22.58
C ALA A 66 -1.14 22.39 -23.34
N GLN A 67 -0.96 22.88 -24.57
CA GLN A 67 -2.09 23.11 -25.48
C GLN A 67 -2.35 21.80 -26.26
N GLY A 68 -3.05 20.85 -25.66
CA GLY A 68 -3.37 19.57 -26.29
C GLY A 68 -3.73 18.44 -25.32
N GLN A 69 -4.01 17.26 -25.87
CA GLN A 69 -4.22 16.04 -25.07
C GLN A 69 -2.89 15.51 -24.54
N TYR A 70 -2.85 15.18 -23.24
CA TYR A 70 -1.70 14.58 -22.59
C TYR A 70 -2.16 13.54 -21.56
N LEU A 71 -1.27 12.59 -21.23
CA LEU A 71 -1.46 11.62 -20.16
C LEU A 71 -0.79 12.14 -18.88
N THR A 72 -1.41 11.91 -17.73
CA THR A 72 -0.80 12.13 -16.41
C THR A 72 -0.66 10.80 -15.69
N VAL A 73 0.52 10.55 -15.13
CA VAL A 73 0.81 9.41 -14.25
C VAL A 73 1.14 9.98 -12.87
N GLU A 74 0.46 9.48 -11.84
CA GLU A 74 0.60 9.93 -10.46
C GLU A 74 0.96 8.72 -9.60
N GLN A 75 1.99 8.85 -8.75
CA GLN A 75 2.31 7.84 -7.74
C GLN A 75 2.32 8.51 -6.38
N LEU A 76 1.60 7.93 -5.44
CA LEU A 76 1.64 8.27 -4.01
C LEU A 76 2.10 7.03 -3.26
N THR A 77 3.19 7.13 -2.51
CA THR A 77 3.81 6.02 -1.79
C THR A 77 3.79 6.27 -0.29
N LEU A 78 3.52 5.23 0.49
CA LEU A 78 3.48 5.23 1.95
C LEU A 78 4.57 4.29 2.48
N ASP A 79 5.48 4.80 3.31
CA ASP A 79 6.50 4.00 3.98
C ASP A 79 5.94 3.29 5.21
N PHE A 80 5.75 1.97 5.11
CA PHE A 80 5.19 1.17 6.19
C PHE A 80 6.07 1.08 7.42
N GLU A 81 7.40 1.10 7.30
CA GLU A 81 8.27 1.08 8.48
C GLU A 81 8.13 2.37 9.27
N TYR A 82 7.98 3.50 8.59
CA TYR A 82 7.64 4.76 9.26
C TYR A 82 6.29 4.66 9.96
N VAL A 83 5.24 4.21 9.26
CA VAL A 83 3.89 4.06 9.84
C VAL A 83 3.93 3.18 11.08
N ILE A 84 4.57 2.01 11.02
CA ILE A 84 4.70 1.08 12.15
C ILE A 84 5.37 1.77 13.34
N ASN A 85 6.52 2.42 13.13
CA ASN A 85 7.26 3.07 14.21
C ASN A 85 6.46 4.21 14.85
N GLU A 86 5.76 5.00 14.03
CA GLU A 86 5.00 6.16 14.50
C GLU A 86 3.74 5.74 15.28
N VAL A 87 3.02 4.72 14.79
CA VAL A 87 1.87 4.13 15.51
C VAL A 87 2.32 3.51 16.84
N ILE A 88 3.42 2.76 16.86
CA ILE A 88 3.94 2.17 18.10
C ILE A 88 4.34 3.28 19.09
N ARG A 89 5.03 4.32 18.63
CA ARG A 89 5.49 5.41 19.50
C ARG A 89 4.34 6.19 20.12
N ASN A 90 3.30 6.49 19.34
CA ASN A 90 2.28 7.45 19.73
C ASN A 90 1.00 6.81 20.27
N ASP A 91 0.63 5.62 19.79
CA ASP A 91 -0.71 5.06 20.02
C ASP A 91 -0.71 3.71 20.75
N ALA A 92 0.40 2.96 20.74
CA ALA A 92 0.45 1.65 21.38
C ALA A 92 0.60 1.77 22.91
N ALA A 93 -0.35 1.19 23.67
CA ALA A 93 -0.27 1.12 25.12
C ALA A 93 0.96 0.34 25.63
N TRP A 94 1.45 -0.60 24.82
CA TRP A 94 2.64 -1.42 25.07
C TRP A 94 3.93 -0.82 24.47
N SER A 95 3.92 0.44 24.01
CA SER A 95 5.06 1.12 23.38
C SER A 95 6.36 1.05 24.20
N ARG A 96 6.25 1.13 25.54
CA ARG A 96 7.41 1.05 26.45
C ARG A 96 8.03 -0.35 26.54
N GLN A 97 7.30 -1.38 26.14
CA GLN A 97 7.78 -2.77 26.09
C GLN A 97 8.49 -3.08 24.77
N PHE A 98 8.18 -2.32 23.71
CA PHE A 98 8.67 -2.57 22.36
C PHE A 98 10.19 -2.43 22.25
N CYS A 99 10.82 -3.36 21.53
CA CYS A 99 12.25 -3.33 21.21
C CYS A 99 12.47 -3.06 19.72
N SER A 100 11.93 -3.94 18.87
CA SER A 100 12.06 -3.89 17.41
C SER A 100 11.00 -4.79 16.76
N PHE A 101 10.67 -4.56 15.49
CA PHE A 101 9.93 -5.53 14.69
C PHE A 101 10.86 -6.28 13.73
N SER A 102 10.49 -7.50 13.36
CA SER A 102 11.28 -8.35 12.48
C SER A 102 10.67 -8.53 11.08
N ASP A 103 9.35 -8.52 10.99
CA ASP A 103 8.63 -8.82 9.74
C ASP A 103 7.19 -8.28 9.82
N TYR A 104 6.59 -7.95 8.68
CA TYR A 104 5.24 -7.39 8.58
C TYR A 104 4.48 -7.85 7.33
N ASP A 105 3.16 -8.01 7.46
CA ASP A 105 2.26 -8.41 6.38
C ASP A 105 1.07 -7.45 6.31
N ILE A 106 0.80 -6.90 5.13
CA ILE A 106 -0.14 -5.78 4.96
C ILE A 106 -1.33 -6.24 4.12
N VAL A 107 -2.53 -5.99 4.64
CA VAL A 107 -3.79 -6.37 3.99
C VAL A 107 -4.69 -5.14 3.93
N ILE A 108 -5.17 -4.80 2.74
CA ILE A 108 -6.22 -3.78 2.56
C ILE A 108 -7.53 -4.36 3.09
N LEU A 109 -8.18 -3.66 4.01
CA LEU A 109 -9.48 -4.02 4.56
C LEU A 109 -10.63 -3.31 3.85
N GLU A 110 -10.44 -2.05 3.44
CA GLU A 110 -11.46 -1.24 2.78
C GLU A 110 -10.83 -0.13 1.93
N VAL A 111 -11.51 0.27 0.85
CA VAL A 111 -11.18 1.45 0.03
C VAL A 111 -12.45 2.26 -0.18
N CYS A 112 -12.51 3.46 0.36
CA CYS A 112 -13.63 4.38 0.17
C CYS A 112 -13.31 5.41 -0.93
N PRO A 113 -13.82 5.24 -2.16
CA PRO A 113 -13.53 6.15 -3.26
C PRO A 113 -14.18 7.53 -3.11
N GLU A 114 -15.25 7.66 -2.31
CA GLU A 114 -15.93 8.93 -2.08
C GLU A 114 -15.12 9.87 -1.16
N THR A 115 -14.34 9.30 -0.25
CA THR A 115 -13.48 10.04 0.70
C THR A 115 -11.99 9.92 0.40
N ASN A 116 -11.63 9.09 -0.60
CA ASN A 116 -10.26 8.75 -0.94
C ASN A 116 -9.46 8.17 0.24
N GLN A 117 -10.10 7.31 1.04
CA GLN A 117 -9.46 6.65 2.18
C GLN A 117 -9.19 5.17 1.90
N VAL A 118 -8.02 4.70 2.31
CA VAL A 118 -7.63 3.28 2.27
C VAL A 118 -7.42 2.80 3.71
N VAL A 119 -8.20 1.83 4.15
CA VAL A 119 -8.03 1.20 5.47
C VAL A 119 -7.17 -0.04 5.29
N ILE A 120 -6.02 -0.07 5.96
CA ILE A 120 -5.07 -1.18 5.96
C ILE A 120 -4.93 -1.80 7.35
N ASN A 121 -4.68 -3.10 7.37
CA ASN A 121 -4.25 -3.83 8.54
C ASN A 121 -2.79 -4.25 8.33
N ILE A 122 -1.96 -4.02 9.35
CA ILE A 122 -0.53 -4.33 9.35
C ILE A 122 -0.32 -5.39 10.44
N GLY A 123 -0.17 -6.64 10.03
CA GLY A 123 0.25 -7.72 10.92
C GLY A 123 1.74 -7.59 11.20
N LEU A 124 2.14 -7.71 12.47
CA LEU A 124 3.50 -7.41 12.89
C LEU A 124 4.06 -8.54 13.75
N LEU A 125 5.25 -9.02 13.41
CA LEU A 125 6.10 -9.83 14.29
C LEU A 125 7.14 -8.92 14.95
N LEU A 126 7.17 -8.93 16.28
CA LEU A 126 8.02 -8.02 17.05
C LEU A 126 8.62 -8.64 18.31
N LEU A 127 9.67 -8.00 18.81
CA LEU A 127 10.27 -8.27 20.11
C LEU A 127 9.79 -7.21 21.11
N ALA A 128 9.33 -7.67 22.27
CA ALA A 128 8.96 -6.80 23.38
C ALA A 128 9.31 -7.45 24.72
N PHE A 129 9.55 -6.63 25.74
CA PHE A 129 9.61 -7.11 27.12
C PHE A 129 8.21 -7.53 27.60
N PRO A 130 8.09 -8.57 28.43
CA PRO A 130 6.83 -8.90 29.08
C PRO A 130 6.29 -7.75 29.93
N SER A 131 5.00 -7.82 30.28
CA SER A 131 4.40 -6.87 31.22
C SER A 131 5.18 -6.83 32.53
N PRO A 132 5.36 -5.65 33.17
CA PRO A 132 6.01 -5.55 34.48
C PRO A 132 5.39 -6.44 35.56
N ASP A 133 4.10 -6.78 35.40
CA ASP A 133 3.34 -7.61 36.34
C ASP A 133 3.55 -9.12 36.14
N GLU A 134 4.24 -9.56 35.07
CA GLU A 134 4.61 -10.98 34.91
C GLU A 134 5.81 -11.34 35.80
N GLU A 135 5.62 -12.28 36.73
CA GLU A 135 6.70 -12.86 37.53
C GLU A 135 7.65 -13.68 36.64
N GLY A 136 8.93 -13.27 36.57
CA GLY A 136 9.95 -14.04 35.85
C GLY A 136 11.13 -13.21 35.33
N GLN A 137 11.96 -13.84 34.50
CA GLN A 137 13.07 -13.14 33.83
C GLN A 137 12.55 -12.13 32.80
N LEU A 138 13.00 -10.88 32.94
CA LEU A 138 12.79 -9.76 32.02
C LEU A 138 13.58 -9.94 30.72
N ARG A 139 13.29 -11.00 29.96
CA ARG A 139 13.87 -11.22 28.63
C ARG A 139 12.84 -10.87 27.56
N PRO A 140 13.22 -10.13 26.52
CA PRO A 140 12.34 -9.90 25.38
C PRO A 140 11.86 -11.23 24.79
N ARG A 141 10.58 -11.29 24.46
CA ARG A 141 9.97 -12.43 23.76
C ARG A 141 9.41 -11.98 22.43
N THR A 142 9.14 -12.93 21.54
CA THR A 142 8.51 -12.67 20.25
C THR A 142 6.99 -12.60 20.41
N TYR A 143 6.39 -11.55 19.88
CA TYR A 143 4.97 -11.30 19.89
C TYR A 143 4.46 -11.08 18.47
N HIS A 144 3.18 -11.34 18.30
CA HIS A 144 2.39 -10.95 17.15
C HIS A 144 1.34 -9.92 17.58
N THR A 145 1.11 -8.93 16.73
CA THR A 145 0.02 -7.95 16.89
C THR A 145 -0.47 -7.46 15.52
N SER A 146 -1.49 -6.60 15.52
CA SER A 146 -2.00 -5.96 14.30
C SER A 146 -2.26 -4.47 14.52
N LEU A 147 -1.81 -3.63 13.60
CA LEU A 147 -2.07 -2.18 13.58
C LEU A 147 -3.04 -1.87 12.44
N LYS A 148 -4.12 -1.14 12.73
CA LYS A 148 -5.09 -0.67 11.72
C LYS A 148 -4.91 0.82 11.50
N VAL A 149 -4.79 1.20 10.24
CA VAL A 149 -4.50 2.58 9.83
C VAL A 149 -5.39 2.96 8.65
N ALA A 150 -5.88 4.19 8.65
CA ALA A 150 -6.56 4.81 7.51
C ALA A 150 -5.59 5.77 6.82
N TRP A 151 -5.40 5.62 5.52
CA TRP A 151 -4.54 6.45 4.67
C TRP A 151 -5.40 7.33 3.76
N ASP A 152 -5.20 8.64 3.83
CA ASP A 152 -5.91 9.63 3.02
C ASP A 152 -5.11 9.94 1.75
N LEU A 153 -5.65 9.56 0.59
CA LEU A 153 -4.97 9.74 -0.70
C LEU A 153 -5.03 11.19 -1.19
N ASN A 154 -5.83 12.08 -0.58
CA ASN A 154 -5.86 13.50 -0.98
C ASN A 154 -4.63 14.26 -0.51
N ASN A 155 -4.10 13.91 0.67
CA ASN A 155 -3.01 14.62 1.33
C ASN A 155 -1.83 13.71 1.73
N GLY A 156 -1.97 12.39 1.58
CA GLY A 156 -0.97 11.38 1.90
C GLY A 156 -0.85 11.04 3.39
N THR A 157 -1.58 11.72 4.27
CA THR A 157 -1.49 11.50 5.71
C THR A 157 -2.18 10.19 6.11
N PHE A 158 -1.76 9.62 7.24
CA PHE A 158 -2.42 8.45 7.82
C PHE A 158 -2.92 8.74 9.24
N THR A 159 -3.91 7.99 9.69
CA THR A 159 -4.44 8.05 11.05
C THR A 159 -4.61 6.64 11.61
N THR A 160 -4.21 6.45 12.86
CA THR A 160 -4.38 5.18 13.56
C THR A 160 -5.86 4.93 13.85
N VAL A 161 -6.37 3.78 13.39
CA VAL A 161 -7.76 3.34 13.60
C VAL A 161 -7.84 2.36 14.77
N GLY A 162 -6.80 1.55 14.99
CA GLY A 162 -6.75 0.65 16.13
C GLY A 162 -5.42 -0.05 16.29
N VAL A 163 -5.05 -0.32 17.54
CA VAL A 163 -3.84 -1.02 17.92
C VAL A 163 -4.23 -2.31 18.64
N GLY A 164 -3.72 -3.45 18.19
CA GLY A 164 -3.94 -4.74 18.83
C GLY A 164 -3.07 -4.94 20.07
N ASP A 165 -3.49 -5.85 20.93
CA ASP A 165 -2.66 -6.33 22.04
C ASP A 165 -1.49 -7.20 21.54
N LEU A 166 -0.51 -7.42 22.40
CA LEU A 166 0.60 -8.33 22.14
C LEU A 166 0.19 -9.78 22.43
N THR A 167 0.29 -10.66 21.44
CA THR A 167 0.07 -12.10 21.60
C THR A 167 1.40 -12.84 21.48
N GLU A 168 1.84 -13.53 22.52
CA GLU A 168 3.14 -14.22 22.52
C GLU A 168 3.16 -15.38 21.52
N VAL A 169 4.22 -15.44 20.71
CA VAL A 169 4.42 -16.50 19.71
C VAL A 169 5.13 -17.68 20.37
N LYS A 170 4.38 -18.70 20.80
CA LYS A 170 4.90 -19.87 21.52
C LYS A 170 4.97 -21.10 20.62
N GLY A 171 6.14 -21.36 20.03
CA GLY A 171 6.40 -22.57 19.23
C GLY A 171 5.65 -22.64 17.89
N GLN A 172 4.93 -21.57 17.51
CA GLN A 172 4.31 -21.44 16.20
C GLN A 172 5.38 -21.12 15.14
N THR A 173 5.20 -21.65 13.93
CA THR A 173 6.01 -21.23 12.78
C THR A 173 5.54 -19.87 12.27
N SER A 174 6.42 -19.09 11.65
CA SER A 174 6.07 -17.81 11.02
C SER A 174 4.90 -17.95 10.03
N GLY A 175 4.91 -19.01 9.21
CA GLY A 175 3.81 -19.30 8.29
C GLY A 175 2.46 -19.54 8.98
N SER A 176 2.44 -20.16 10.16
CA SER A 176 1.21 -20.36 10.94
C SER A 176 0.67 -19.03 11.49
N VAL A 177 1.56 -18.14 11.95
CA VAL A 177 1.21 -16.79 12.41
C VAL A 177 0.58 -16.00 11.26
N TRP A 178 1.25 -15.94 10.10
CA TRP A 178 0.75 -15.19 8.94
C TRP A 178 -0.54 -15.77 8.34
N SER A 179 -0.68 -17.10 8.31
CA SER A 179 -1.92 -17.75 7.90
C SER A 179 -3.10 -17.38 8.82
N SER A 180 -2.87 -17.40 10.13
CA SER A 180 -3.87 -17.03 11.13
C SER A 180 -4.25 -15.54 11.04
N TYR A 181 -3.26 -14.67 10.86
CA TYR A 181 -3.44 -13.23 10.64
C TYR A 181 -4.31 -12.95 9.39
N ARG A 182 -3.97 -13.54 8.24
CA ARG A 182 -4.73 -13.38 6.99
C ARG A 182 -6.15 -13.92 7.10
N LYS A 183 -6.34 -15.04 7.78
CA LYS A 183 -7.67 -15.58 8.08
C LYS A 183 -8.51 -14.56 8.87
N GLY A 184 -7.92 -13.92 9.90
CA GLY A 184 -8.58 -12.85 10.64
C GLY A 184 -8.95 -11.64 9.79
N CYS A 185 -8.12 -11.29 8.79
CA CYS A 185 -8.44 -10.24 7.82
C CYS A 185 -9.62 -10.64 6.92
N VAL A 186 -9.64 -11.87 6.40
CA VAL A 186 -10.78 -12.39 5.62
C VAL A 186 -12.06 -12.40 6.47
N ASP A 187 -12.00 -12.87 7.70
CA ASP A 187 -13.14 -12.87 8.63
C ASP A 187 -13.66 -11.45 8.89
N THR A 188 -12.76 -10.46 8.94
CA THR A 188 -13.13 -9.05 9.09
C THR A 188 -13.83 -8.54 7.82
N VAL A 189 -13.22 -8.68 6.65
CA VAL A 189 -13.82 -8.23 5.38
C VAL A 189 -15.18 -8.88 5.15
N MET A 190 -15.30 -10.19 5.38
CA MET A 190 -16.56 -10.92 5.20
C MET A 190 -17.64 -10.52 6.20
N ARG A 191 -17.26 -10.13 7.43
CA ARG A 191 -18.21 -9.65 8.44
C ARG A 191 -18.83 -8.30 8.06
N TRP A 192 -18.05 -7.45 7.38
CA TRP A 192 -18.46 -6.09 7.02
C TRP A 192 -18.86 -5.94 5.54
N LEU A 193 -18.95 -7.04 4.80
CA LEU A 193 -19.27 -7.02 3.38
C LEU A 193 -20.70 -6.52 3.13
N VAL A 194 -20.80 -5.41 2.39
CA VAL A 194 -22.07 -4.86 1.90
C VAL A 194 -22.12 -5.07 0.37
N PRO A 195 -23.19 -5.67 -0.18
CA PRO A 195 -23.32 -5.85 -1.62
C PRO A 195 -23.27 -4.52 -2.38
N GLU A 196 -22.46 -4.47 -3.44
CA GLU A 196 -22.34 -3.30 -4.29
C GLU A 196 -23.45 -3.24 -5.35
N GLY A 197 -23.69 -2.03 -5.89
CA GLY A 197 -24.61 -1.83 -7.01
C GLY A 197 -24.07 -2.41 -8.33
N PRO A 198 -24.97 -2.72 -9.29
CA PRO A 198 -24.57 -3.18 -10.61
C PRO A 198 -23.62 -2.18 -11.28
N GLY A 199 -22.58 -2.68 -11.95
CA GLY A 199 -21.57 -1.88 -12.63
C GLY A 199 -20.48 -1.26 -11.74
N ARG A 200 -20.54 -1.40 -10.41
CA ARG A 200 -19.47 -0.94 -9.49
C ARG A 200 -18.39 -1.98 -9.23
N GLY A 201 -18.70 -3.26 -9.47
CA GLY A 201 -17.77 -4.36 -9.20
C GLY A 201 -16.51 -4.32 -10.07
N VAL A 202 -15.39 -4.74 -9.49
CA VAL A 202 -14.13 -4.90 -10.21
C VAL A 202 -14.12 -6.22 -10.99
N HIS A 203 -14.07 -6.15 -12.32
CA HIS A 203 -14.03 -7.33 -13.17
C HIS A 203 -12.67 -8.04 -13.12
N ARG A 204 -12.65 -9.26 -12.60
CA ARG A 204 -11.46 -10.13 -12.57
C ARG A 204 -11.64 -11.31 -13.52
N MET A 205 -10.85 -11.37 -14.59
CA MET A 205 -10.87 -12.47 -15.58
C MET A 205 -9.59 -13.30 -15.48
N THR A 206 -9.72 -14.63 -15.38
CA THR A 206 -8.59 -15.58 -15.37
C THR A 206 -8.98 -16.92 -15.99
N ASN A 207 -8.10 -17.51 -16.79
CA ASN A 207 -8.24 -18.89 -17.28
C ASN A 207 -6.92 -19.65 -17.07
N GLU A 208 -6.94 -20.67 -16.22
CA GLU A 208 -5.73 -21.35 -15.74
C GLU A 208 -5.40 -22.62 -16.53
N ALA A 209 -5.92 -22.78 -17.75
CA ALA A 209 -5.74 -23.97 -18.59
C ALA A 209 -4.27 -24.43 -18.71
N LEU A 210 -3.34 -23.49 -18.92
CA LEU A 210 -1.91 -23.78 -19.07
C LEU A 210 -1.17 -23.94 -17.73
N HIS A 211 -1.71 -23.41 -16.63
CA HIS A 211 -1.06 -23.40 -15.33
C HIS A 211 -1.52 -24.53 -14.40
N LYS A 212 -2.80 -24.89 -14.47
CA LYS A 212 -3.42 -25.93 -13.63
C LYS A 212 -4.00 -27.09 -14.46
N GLY A 213 -3.85 -27.05 -15.78
CA GLY A 213 -4.32 -28.11 -16.69
C GLY A 213 -5.84 -28.12 -16.93
N CYS A 214 -6.58 -27.16 -16.35
CA CYS A 214 -8.04 -27.10 -16.42
C CYS A 214 -8.49 -25.76 -16.98
N SER A 215 -9.21 -25.78 -18.11
CA SER A 215 -9.82 -24.58 -18.69
C SER A 215 -11.14 -24.23 -18.01
N LEU A 216 -11.54 -22.96 -18.12
CA LEU A 216 -12.92 -22.54 -17.91
C LEU A 216 -13.87 -23.31 -18.84
N LYS A 217 -15.12 -23.48 -18.38
CA LYS A 217 -16.21 -24.08 -19.18
C LYS A 217 -17.04 -23.04 -19.93
N VAL A 218 -17.20 -21.85 -19.34
CA VAL A 218 -18.10 -20.81 -19.84
C VAL A 218 -17.50 -19.43 -19.58
N LEU A 219 -17.69 -18.51 -20.53
CA LEU A 219 -17.58 -17.07 -20.32
C LEU A 219 -18.99 -16.48 -20.30
N ALA A 220 -19.38 -15.84 -19.20
CA ALA A 220 -20.73 -15.35 -18.99
C ALA A 220 -20.78 -13.82 -18.99
N ASP A 221 -21.68 -13.26 -19.80
CA ASP A 221 -22.17 -11.88 -19.67
C ASP A 221 -23.50 -11.93 -18.90
N ASN A 222 -23.46 -11.54 -17.63
CA ASN A 222 -24.61 -11.59 -16.74
C ASN A 222 -25.66 -10.52 -17.05
N GLU A 223 -25.26 -9.39 -17.64
CA GLU A 223 -26.20 -8.30 -17.94
C GLU A 223 -27.03 -8.62 -19.17
N ARG A 224 -26.42 -9.28 -20.17
CA ARG A 224 -27.06 -9.66 -21.42
C ARG A 224 -27.50 -11.12 -21.47
N TYR A 225 -27.41 -11.84 -20.35
CA TYR A 225 -27.75 -13.27 -20.26
C TYR A 225 -27.13 -14.11 -21.40
N THR A 226 -25.89 -13.80 -21.77
CA THR A 226 -25.20 -14.39 -22.93
C THR A 226 -24.00 -15.20 -22.48
N TRP A 227 -23.94 -16.47 -22.89
CA TRP A 227 -22.88 -17.40 -22.49
C TRP A 227 -22.10 -17.89 -23.71
N ILE A 228 -20.77 -17.93 -23.60
CA ILE A 228 -19.87 -18.58 -24.56
C ILE A 228 -19.39 -19.89 -23.93
N VAL A 229 -19.64 -21.02 -24.58
CA VAL A 229 -19.17 -22.36 -24.14
C VAL A 229 -17.81 -22.64 -24.75
N LEU A 230 -16.86 -23.12 -23.95
CA LEU A 230 -15.46 -23.38 -24.31
C LEU A 230 -15.12 -24.86 -24.48
#